data_AF-A0A955Z0A3-F1
#
_entry.id   AF-A0A955Z0A3-F1
#
_cell.length_a   1.000
_cell.length_b   1.000
_cell.length_c   1.000
_cell.angle_alpha   90.00
_cell.angle_beta   90.00
_cell.angle_gamma   90.00
#
_symmetry.space_group_name_H-M   'P 1'
#
loop_
_entity.id
_entity.type
_entity.pdbx_description
1 polymer ?
#
loop_
_entity_poly.entity_id
_entity_poly.type
_entity_poly.pdbx_seq_one_letter_code
_entity_poly.pdbx_strand_id
1 'polypeptide(L)' 'MPDEEEIEVRCPVCGKTARVPAKQAERDFKARCPDGHEIPLVKAI' A
#
# COMPACT_ATOMS: atom_id res chain seq x y z
N MET A 1 -4.43 -11.76 -19.38
CA MET A 1 -4.03 -12.19 -18.02
C MET A 1 -4.39 -11.01 -17.14
N PRO A 2 -5.20 -11.16 -16.08
CA PRO A 2 -5.71 -10.00 -15.36
C PRO A 2 -4.54 -9.29 -14.70
N ASP A 3 -4.41 -8.03 -15.05
CA ASP A 3 -3.35 -7.12 -14.68
C ASP A 3 -3.44 -6.91 -13.17
N GLU A 4 -2.52 -7.52 -12.42
CA GLU A 4 -2.38 -7.27 -10.99
C GLU A 4 -1.85 -5.84 -10.83
N GLU A 5 -2.76 -4.86 -10.81
CA GLU A 5 -2.42 -3.45 -10.59
C GLU A 5 -1.69 -3.32 -9.26
N GLU A 6 -0.36 -3.23 -9.27
CA GLU A 6 0.45 -2.95 -8.09
C GLU A 6 0.49 -1.45 -7.87
N ILE A 7 0.15 -0.99 -6.66
CA ILE A 7 0.27 0.41 -6.27
C ILE A 7 1.52 0.63 -5.43
N GLU A 8 2.17 1.77 -5.68
CA GLU A 8 3.29 2.24 -4.88
C GLU A 8 2.77 3.11 -3.74
N VAL A 9 2.96 2.63 -2.52
CA VAL A 9 2.47 3.28 -1.31
C VAL A 9 3.65 3.80 -0.53
N ARG A 10 3.66 5.10 -0.26
CA ARG A 10 4.67 5.68 0.62
C ARG A 10 4.23 5.57 2.08
N CYS A 11 5.09 4.99 2.90
CA CYS A 11 4.91 4.94 4.34
C CYS A 11 5.02 6.36 4.93
N PRO A 12 3.99 6.87 5.62
CA PRO A 12 4.07 8.18 6.26
C PRO A 12 4.97 8.18 7.50
N VAL A 13 5.29 7.01 8.06
CA VAL A 13 6.12 6.88 9.27
C VAL A 13 7.60 6.97 8.96
N CYS A 14 8.10 6.11 8.07
CA CYS A 14 9.53 6.04 7.74
C CYS A 14 9.86 6.59 6.35
N GLY A 15 8.86 6.96 5.54
CA GLY A 15 9.05 7.53 4.21
C GLY A 15 9.37 6.51 3.11
N LYS A 16 9.51 5.21 3.42
CA LYS A 16 9.80 4.14 2.46
C LYS A 16 8.59 3.83 1.57
N THR A 17 8.83 3.45 0.33
CA THR A 17 7.79 3.02 -0.60
C THR A 17 7.63 1.50 -0.55
N ALA A 18 6.40 1.02 -0.33
CA ALA A 18 6.02 -0.37 -0.41
C ALA A 18 5.16 -0.59 -1.66
N ARG A 19 5.44 -1.66 -2.41
CA ARG A 19 4.60 -2.10 -3.52
C ARG A 19 3.63 -3.13 -2.99
N VAL A 20 2.34 -2.84 -3.12
CA VAL A 20 1.27 -3.75 -2.72
C VAL A 20 0.25 -3.85 -3.84
N PRO A 21 -0.35 -5.04 -4.06
CA PRO A 21 -1.40 -5.17 -5.06
C PRO A 21 -2.62 -4.32 -4.67
N ALA A 22 -3.18 -3.58 -5.63
CA ALA A 22 -4.34 -2.71 -5.48
C ALA A 22 -5.52 -3.48 -4.88
N LYS A 23 -5.73 -4.73 -5.29
CA LYS A 23 -6.78 -5.59 -4.69
C LYS A 23 -6.61 -5.82 -3.20
N GLN A 24 -5.38 -5.92 -2.70
CA GLN A 24 -5.12 -6.04 -1.28
C GLN A 24 -5.26 -4.68 -0.59
N ALA A 25 -4.77 -3.63 -1.24
CA ALA A 25 -4.90 -2.26 -0.77
C ALA A 25 -6.36 -1.80 -0.60
N GLU A 26 -7.22 -2.10 -1.56
CA GLU A 26 -8.64 -1.74 -1.57
C GLU A 26 -9.48 -2.60 -0.62
N ARG A 27 -9.06 -3.84 -0.31
CA ARG A 27 -9.79 -4.69 0.64
C ARG A 27 -9.43 -4.41 2.09
N ASP A 28 -8.14 -4.27 2.39
CA ASP A 28 -7.67 -4.08 3.76
C ASP A 28 -7.60 -2.60 4.16
N PHE A 29 -7.58 -1.67 3.18
CA PHE A 29 -7.31 -0.23 3.40
C PHE A 29 -6.02 0.03 4.20
N LYS A 30 -5.12 -0.96 4.26
CA LYS A 30 -3.92 -0.99 5.08
C LYS A 30 -2.83 -1.74 4.32
N ALA A 31 -1.67 -1.12 4.17
CA ALA A 31 -0.47 -1.76 3.65
C ALA A 31 0.55 -1.92 4.76
N ARG A 32 1.35 -2.98 4.73
CA ARG A 32 2.50 -3.09 5.63
C ARG A 32 3.75 -2.60 4.92
N CYS A 33 4.39 -1.61 5.52
CA CYS A 33 5.73 -1.19 5.13
C CYS A 33 6.71 -2.34 5.37
N PRO A 34 7.77 -2.52 4.56
CA PRO A 34 8.84 -3.50 4.82
C PRO A 34 9.54 -3.32 6.17
N ASP A 35 9.36 -2.17 6.83
CA ASP A 35 9.89 -1.86 8.16
C ASP A 35 8.99 -2.37 9.30
N GLY A 36 7.79 -2.86 8.99
CA GLY A 36 6.80 -3.32 9.99
C GLY A 36 5.74 -2.29 10.37
N HIS A 37 5.77 -1.08 9.80
CA HIS A 37 4.74 -0.06 10.04
C HIS A 37 3.45 -0.34 9.24
N GLU A 38 2.29 -0.12 9.88
CA GLU A 38 1.01 -0.11 9.19
C GLU A 38 0.79 1.24 8.49
N ILE A 39 0.63 1.19 7.17
CA ILE A 39 0.35 2.34 6.31
C ILE A 39 -1.15 2.34 6.03
N PRO A 40 -1.92 3.30 6.55
CA PRO A 40 -3.32 3.45 6.18
C PRO A 40 -3.39 3.91 4.73
N LEU A 41 -4.02 3.10 3.88
CA LEU A 41 -4.29 3.41 2.49
C LEU A 41 -5.60 4.18 2.41
N VAL A 42 -5.62 5.38 2.99
CA VAL A 42 -6.69 6.33 2.70
C VAL A 42 -6.41 6.87 1.30
N LYS A 43 -7.28 6.51 0.36
CA LYS A 43 -7.28 7.02 -1.01
C LYS A 43 -7.18 8.55 -0.92
N ALA A 44 -6.00 9.08 -1.22
CA ALA A 44 -5.82 10.53 -1.32
C ALA A 44 -6.57 10.94 -2.59
N ILE A 45 -7.75 11.55 -2.39
CA ILE A 45 -8.53 12.21 -3.43
C ILE A 45 -7.71 13.37 -4.00
#